data_AF-A0A1V6EWG2-F1
#
_entry.id   AF-A0A1V6EWG2-F1
#
_cell.length_a   1.000
_cell.length_b   1.000
_cell.length_c   1.000
_cell.angle_alpha   90.00
_cell.angle_beta   90.00
_cell.angle_gamma   90.00
#
_symmetry.space_group_name_H-M   'P 1'
#
loop_
_entity.id
_entity.type
_entity.pdbx_description
1 polymer ?
#
loop_
_entity_poly.entity_id
_entity_poly.type
_entity_poly.pdbx_seq_one_letter_code
_entity_poly.pdbx_strand_id
1 'polypeptide(L)'
;MNWIRIFILIAFGELFCFALKAAIVINEVCYDPAGSDEGFEWIELYNNGSTSIQLEGAKILSGGSSYALQYTLPFFELRPHRYLLIGGEALITAQLYNAFSFQNGGSETDGIRYVSPDGTYTDTVLYDAPNIYQLLDDHDCPGVNFAPDVPAGYSLARIYDGWDTDNCETDFIPEAQPTPGLANRLHCDYALGTYNILQENNSVELDLCLRNLSPFVPLLSAELTITQNNILLAQQAIAPISAGDSLRVNLSFTCNSSPLTVLLSLEDDPDSTNNVLLIPLNSDIQDFLYINEFLANPEAGNQEWIEIYGEQIAQGTYYLADNSTSQIRFTLPAASGYFVICQNPDALLLRYPECPAGSIILAESWTYLNNDGDCLVLKNETGTLDSLNYPGEEIIKGVSRERVLVDSISIWQNCYSAKGGTPGLPNSTIPQTELPAPGKVTLTGSPCDAKKGEKIALTYHFSSPENRITCNIYDLRGSKICSIADYALVNASGVLYWNGCNQNGTFAPRGLYIILWEAQNASGGKITRKQLTAVLKG
;
A
#
# COMPACT_ATOMS: atom_id res chain seq x y z
N MET A 1 -30.42 28.89 55.88
CA MET A 1 -31.17 27.62 55.88
C MET A 1 -31.15 27.12 54.45
N ASN A 2 -30.09 26.43 54.05
CA ASN A 2 -29.95 24.96 54.13
C ASN A 2 -31.01 24.26 53.28
N TRP A 3 -30.65 23.72 52.10
CA TRP A 3 -30.25 22.31 51.83
C TRP A 3 -31.33 21.74 50.88
N ILE A 4 -31.11 20.97 49.80
CA ILE A 4 -30.13 19.98 49.38
C ILE A 4 -30.08 19.99 47.84
N ARG A 5 -28.88 19.94 47.22
CA ARG A 5 -28.69 19.44 45.86
C ARG A 5 -28.33 17.96 45.96
N ILE A 6 -29.12 17.10 45.34
CA ILE A 6 -28.88 15.66 45.26
C ILE A 6 -27.71 15.43 44.30
N PHE A 7 -26.56 15.01 44.83
CA PHE A 7 -25.48 14.42 44.05
C PHE A 7 -25.84 12.96 43.77
N ILE A 8 -26.07 12.62 42.51
CA ILE A 8 -26.05 11.24 42.04
C ILE A 8 -24.58 10.92 41.76
N LEU A 9 -23.91 10.31 42.75
CA LEU A 9 -22.63 9.63 42.57
C LEU A 9 -22.95 8.26 41.95
N ILE A 10 -22.87 8.15 40.62
CA ILE A 10 -22.69 6.85 39.98
C ILE A 10 -21.22 6.51 40.15
N ALA A 11 -20.95 5.61 41.09
CA ALA A 11 -19.66 4.95 41.20
C ALA A 11 -19.41 4.18 39.90
N PHE A 12 -18.58 4.75 39.02
CA PHE A 12 -17.88 3.97 38.00
C PHE A 12 -16.95 3.02 38.75
N GLY A 13 -17.43 1.80 38.98
CA GLY A 13 -16.56 0.68 39.29
C GLY A 13 -15.78 0.34 38.03
N GLU A 14 -14.68 1.06 37.80
CA GLU A 14 -13.63 0.56 36.92
C GLU A 14 -12.97 -0.61 37.65
N LEU A 15 -13.52 -1.80 37.39
CA LEU A 15 -12.76 -3.03 37.53
C LEU A 15 -11.73 -3.01 36.39
N PHE A 16 -10.63 -2.29 36.58
CA PHE A 16 -9.41 -2.55 35.83
C PHE A 16 -8.95 -3.94 36.24
N CYS A 17 -9.44 -4.95 35.52
CA CYS A 17 -8.75 -6.21 35.41
C CYS A 17 -7.45 -5.88 34.70
N PHE A 18 -6.37 -5.66 35.46
CA PHE A 18 -5.04 -5.74 34.89
C PHE A 18 -4.92 -7.17 34.35
N ALA A 19 -4.89 -7.30 33.03
CA ALA A 19 -4.32 -8.51 32.44
C ALA A 19 -2.92 -8.64 33.04
N LEU A 20 -2.68 -9.74 33.76
CA LEU A 20 -1.34 -10.20 34.07
C LEU A 20 -0.70 -10.45 32.70
N LYS A 21 -0.03 -9.42 32.15
CA LYS A 21 0.74 -9.58 30.93
C LYS A 21 1.80 -10.65 31.22
N ALA A 22 1.81 -11.66 30.37
CA ALA A 22 2.94 -12.53 30.10
C ALA A 22 4.26 -11.77 30.28
N ALA A 23 5.13 -12.26 31.14
CA ALA A 23 6.29 -11.49 31.55
C ALA A 23 7.59 -11.94 30.89
N ILE A 24 7.66 -13.15 30.33
CA ILE A 24 8.81 -13.67 29.59
C ILE A 24 8.34 -14.11 28.21
N VAL A 25 8.95 -13.62 27.15
CA VAL A 25 8.62 -14.00 25.77
C VAL A 25 9.89 -14.36 25.01
N ILE A 26 9.78 -15.24 24.02
CA ILE A 26 10.79 -15.55 23.01
C ILE A 26 10.96 -14.32 22.15
N ASN A 27 12.12 -13.69 22.18
CA ASN A 27 12.38 -12.43 21.50
C ASN A 27 12.99 -12.63 20.11
N GLU A 28 13.88 -13.59 20.00
CA GLU A 28 14.58 -13.91 18.76
C GLU A 28 15.07 -15.37 18.83
N VAL A 29 15.06 -16.06 17.69
CA VAL A 29 15.50 -17.45 17.61
C VAL A 29 16.23 -17.72 16.31
N CYS A 30 17.39 -18.37 16.40
CA CYS A 30 18.10 -18.91 15.24
C CYS A 30 18.01 -20.43 15.29
N TYR A 31 17.15 -20.98 14.44
CA TYR A 31 16.89 -22.42 14.35
C TYR A 31 17.64 -23.08 13.18
N ASP A 32 18.09 -22.30 12.18
CA ASP A 32 18.85 -22.79 11.02
C ASP A 32 20.11 -21.93 10.84
N PRO A 33 21.16 -22.11 11.67
CA PRO A 33 22.37 -21.29 11.59
C PRO A 33 23.15 -21.53 10.29
N ALA A 34 23.91 -20.53 9.83
CA ALA A 34 24.71 -20.69 8.62
C ALA A 34 25.84 -21.72 8.82
N GLY A 35 25.81 -22.80 8.04
CA GLY A 35 26.90 -23.78 7.98
C GLY A 35 26.59 -25.04 8.78
N SER A 36 27.17 -25.17 9.98
CA SER A 36 26.96 -26.35 10.82
C SER A 36 25.99 -26.03 11.95
N ASP A 37 25.00 -26.88 12.14
CA ASP A 37 24.00 -26.74 13.22
C ASP A 37 24.58 -27.02 14.62
N GLU A 38 25.76 -27.66 14.70
CA GLU A 38 26.38 -28.06 15.97
C GLU A 38 26.79 -26.84 16.81
N GLY A 39 25.89 -26.44 17.72
CA GLY A 39 26.14 -25.45 18.75
C GLY A 39 25.92 -24.00 18.33
N PHE A 40 25.27 -23.76 17.19
CA PHE A 40 24.96 -22.42 16.68
C PHE A 40 23.47 -22.08 16.68
N GLU A 41 22.60 -23.03 17.01
CA GLU A 41 21.22 -22.74 17.36
C GLU A 41 21.13 -22.04 18.71
N TRP A 42 20.21 -21.08 18.80
CA TRP A 42 20.00 -20.34 20.04
C TRP A 42 18.61 -19.73 20.10
N ILE A 43 18.19 -19.44 21.33
CA ILE A 43 16.94 -18.77 21.66
C ILE A 43 17.25 -17.61 22.61
N GLU A 44 16.60 -16.48 22.37
CA GLU A 44 16.62 -15.32 23.24
C GLU A 44 15.26 -15.16 23.92
N LEU A 45 15.27 -15.01 25.25
CA LEU A 45 14.09 -14.67 26.03
C LEU A 45 14.17 -13.22 26.50
N TYR A 46 13.07 -12.49 26.43
CA TYR A 46 12.94 -11.11 26.90
C TYR A 46 11.94 -11.00 28.04
N ASN A 47 12.31 -10.27 29.10
CA ASN A 47 11.38 -9.94 30.17
C ASN A 47 10.59 -8.67 29.83
N ASN A 48 9.35 -8.85 29.39
CA ASN A 48 8.39 -7.79 29.04
C ASN A 48 7.73 -7.12 30.26
N GLY A 49 7.97 -7.68 31.46
CA GLY A 49 7.46 -7.17 32.73
C GLY A 49 8.29 -6.02 33.32
N SER A 50 7.79 -5.48 34.43
CA SER A 50 8.44 -4.39 35.18
C SER A 50 9.22 -4.86 36.42
N THR A 51 9.28 -6.18 36.66
CA THR A 51 9.97 -6.80 37.80
C THR A 51 10.89 -7.92 37.36
N SER A 52 11.91 -8.23 38.16
CA SER A 52 12.76 -9.40 37.93
C SER A 52 11.96 -10.70 38.03
N ILE A 53 12.28 -11.68 37.20
CA ILE A 53 11.65 -13.00 37.19
C ILE A 53 12.70 -14.08 37.34
N GLN A 54 12.41 -15.02 38.23
CA GLN A 54 13.24 -16.18 38.48
C GLN A 54 12.78 -17.32 37.55
N LEU A 55 13.70 -17.94 36.83
CA LEU A 55 13.41 -18.89 35.74
C LEU A 55 13.76 -20.35 36.05
N GLU A 56 14.10 -20.70 37.29
CA GLU A 56 14.46 -22.09 37.64
C GLU A 56 13.29 -23.02 37.41
N GLY A 57 13.51 -24.08 36.62
CA GLY A 57 12.46 -25.03 36.27
C GLY A 57 11.61 -24.62 35.07
N ALA A 58 11.78 -23.40 34.51
CA ALA A 58 11.21 -23.07 33.21
C ALA A 58 11.76 -24.00 32.13
N LYS A 59 11.01 -24.21 31.05
CA LYS A 59 11.36 -25.19 30.00
C LYS A 59 11.35 -24.56 28.62
N ILE A 60 12.28 -25.00 27.78
CA ILE A 60 12.25 -24.79 26.33
C ILE A 60 11.92 -26.12 25.67
N LEU A 61 10.95 -26.10 24.75
CA LEU A 61 10.55 -27.26 23.96
C LEU A 61 10.69 -26.93 22.48
N SER A 62 11.03 -27.93 21.68
CA SER A 62 10.94 -27.87 20.22
C SER A 62 9.74 -28.69 19.74
N GLY A 63 9.08 -28.22 18.70
CA GLY A 63 7.91 -28.81 18.08
C GLY A 63 8.22 -29.21 16.65
N GLY A 64 7.79 -30.42 16.29
CA GLY A 64 7.68 -30.90 14.92
C GLY A 64 6.44 -31.79 14.87
N SER A 65 6.62 -33.12 14.92
CA SER A 65 5.48 -34.05 15.10
C SER A 65 4.78 -33.96 16.48
N SER A 66 5.49 -33.48 17.50
CA SER A 66 5.00 -33.17 18.84
C SER A 66 6.02 -32.31 19.57
N TYR A 67 5.65 -31.71 20.71
CA TYR A 67 6.61 -30.99 21.54
C TYR A 67 7.55 -31.94 22.32
N ALA A 68 8.85 -31.71 22.19
CA ALA A 68 9.91 -32.40 22.92
C ALA A 68 10.67 -31.41 23.83
N LEU A 69 10.95 -31.82 25.06
CA LEU A 69 11.74 -31.01 26.01
C LEU A 69 13.19 -30.91 25.52
N GLN A 70 13.67 -29.68 25.34
CA GLN A 70 15.05 -29.37 24.95
C GLN A 70 15.89 -28.95 26.16
N TYR A 71 15.34 -28.08 27.01
CA TYR A 71 16.10 -27.51 28.12
C TYR A 71 15.21 -27.22 29.33
N THR A 72 15.75 -27.44 30.53
CA THR A 72 15.15 -26.96 31.79
C THR A 72 16.11 -25.96 32.41
N LEU A 73 15.64 -24.73 32.59
CA LEU A 73 16.48 -23.62 33.01
C LEU A 73 16.95 -23.83 34.46
N PRO A 74 18.25 -23.62 34.75
CA PRO A 74 18.75 -23.54 36.11
C PRO A 74 18.29 -22.22 36.77
N PHE A 75 18.72 -21.98 38.00
CA PHE A 75 18.53 -20.68 38.62
C PHE A 75 19.09 -19.55 37.74
N PHE A 76 18.20 -18.68 37.27
CA PHE A 76 18.53 -17.43 36.60
C PHE A 76 17.49 -16.37 36.98
N GLU A 77 17.93 -15.15 37.25
CA GLU A 77 17.05 -14.01 37.53
C GLU A 77 17.12 -13.03 36.36
N LEU A 78 16.08 -13.01 35.52
CA LEU A 78 15.98 -12.12 34.39
C LEU A 78 15.32 -10.80 34.81
N ARG A 79 16.11 -9.72 34.79
CA ARG A 79 15.67 -8.37 35.12
C ARG A 79 14.66 -7.83 34.11
N PRO A 80 13.81 -6.85 34.48
CA PRO A 80 12.86 -6.26 33.56
C PRO A 80 13.56 -5.60 32.38
N HIS A 81 13.00 -5.74 31.17
CA HIS A 81 13.52 -5.20 29.92
C HIS A 81 14.97 -5.63 29.63
N ARG A 82 15.26 -6.90 29.89
CA ARG A 82 16.55 -7.54 29.61
C ARG A 82 16.33 -8.87 28.91
N TYR A 83 17.38 -9.28 28.22
CA TYR A 83 17.46 -10.50 27.42
C TYR A 83 18.20 -11.59 28.18
N LEU A 84 17.80 -12.84 27.96
CA LEU A 84 18.52 -14.06 28.31
C LEU A 84 18.78 -14.82 27.01
N LEU A 85 20.02 -14.84 26.59
CA LEU A 85 20.49 -15.61 25.45
C LEU A 85 20.93 -17.01 25.92
N ILE A 86 20.35 -18.03 25.30
CA ILE A 86 20.66 -19.45 25.53
C ILE A 86 21.06 -20.07 24.18
N GLY A 87 22.23 -20.71 24.11
CA GLY A 87 22.69 -21.33 22.88
C GLY A 87 23.84 -22.31 23.11
N GLY A 88 24.39 -22.87 22.04
CA GLY A 88 25.54 -23.77 22.16
C GLY A 88 26.81 -23.07 22.69
N GLU A 89 27.81 -23.85 23.10
CA GLU A 89 29.07 -23.33 23.66
C GLU A 89 29.86 -22.44 22.69
N ALA A 90 29.58 -22.53 21.38
CA ALA A 90 30.18 -21.66 20.37
C ALA A 90 29.66 -20.22 20.44
N LEU A 91 28.48 -20.00 21.01
CA LEU A 91 27.88 -18.67 21.20
C LEU A 91 28.41 -18.03 22.49
N ILE A 92 29.62 -17.46 22.42
CA ILE A 92 30.35 -16.92 23.58
C ILE A 92 29.60 -15.82 24.35
N THR A 93 28.60 -15.19 23.75
CA THR A 93 27.78 -14.14 24.36
C THR A 93 26.60 -14.68 25.17
N ALA A 94 26.26 -15.97 25.04
CA ALA A 94 25.16 -16.60 25.75
C ALA A 94 25.41 -16.61 27.27
N GLN A 95 24.36 -16.38 28.06
CA GLN A 95 24.46 -16.46 29.52
C GLN A 95 24.23 -17.87 30.05
N LEU A 96 23.51 -18.71 29.28
CA LEU A 96 23.31 -20.13 29.55
C LEU A 96 23.66 -20.94 28.30
N TYR A 97 24.20 -22.13 28.50
CA TYR A 97 24.63 -22.99 27.41
C TYR A 97 23.78 -24.25 27.32
N ASN A 98 23.27 -24.52 26.12
CA ASN A 98 22.59 -25.75 25.76
C ASN A 98 22.74 -26.00 24.25
N ALA A 99 23.06 -27.23 23.85
CA ALA A 99 23.01 -27.62 22.46
C ALA A 99 21.55 -27.95 22.11
N PHE A 100 20.89 -27.06 21.39
CA PHE A 100 19.53 -27.29 20.91
C PHE A 100 19.51 -28.25 19.73
N SER A 101 18.30 -28.70 19.40
CA SER A 101 18.00 -29.42 18.17
C SER A 101 16.62 -28.96 17.71
N PHE A 102 16.57 -27.69 17.29
CA PHE A 102 15.39 -27.12 16.67
C PHE A 102 15.16 -27.76 15.30
N GLN A 103 13.99 -27.52 14.71
CA GLN A 103 13.70 -28.03 13.36
C GLN A 103 13.96 -26.91 12.36
N ASN A 104 14.59 -27.22 11.23
CA ASN A 104 15.01 -26.22 10.25
C ASN A 104 13.88 -25.76 9.32
N GLY A 105 12.63 -26.19 9.55
CA GLY A 105 11.51 -25.79 8.72
C GLY A 105 11.41 -26.47 7.36
N GLY A 106 10.61 -25.88 6.47
CA GLY A 106 10.61 -26.11 5.03
C GLY A 106 9.60 -27.09 4.45
N SER A 107 8.79 -27.79 5.27
CA SER A 107 7.75 -28.70 4.72
C SER A 107 6.44 -28.78 5.51
N GLU A 108 6.48 -28.51 6.80
CA GLU A 108 5.36 -28.57 7.74
C GLU A 108 5.66 -27.64 8.92
N THR A 109 4.64 -27.26 9.69
CA THR A 109 4.84 -26.36 10.83
C THR A 109 5.76 -26.98 11.88
N ASP A 110 6.76 -26.22 12.26
CA ASP A 110 7.64 -26.46 13.39
C ASP A 110 7.36 -25.43 14.49
N GLY A 111 7.95 -25.63 15.67
CA GLY A 111 7.73 -24.67 16.74
C GLY A 111 8.76 -24.68 17.84
N ILE A 112 8.83 -23.58 18.58
CA ILE A 112 9.66 -23.43 19.77
C ILE A 112 8.79 -22.82 20.85
N ARG A 113 8.79 -23.43 22.02
CA ARG A 113 7.91 -23.06 23.13
C ARG A 113 8.69 -22.85 24.41
N TYR A 114 8.50 -21.69 25.02
CA TYR A 114 8.83 -21.42 26.40
C TYR A 114 7.67 -21.84 27.30
N VAL A 115 7.99 -22.45 28.44
CA VAL A 115 7.03 -22.77 29.51
C VAL A 115 7.56 -22.23 30.83
N SER A 116 6.75 -21.43 31.50
CA SER A 116 7.05 -20.88 32.83
C SER A 116 7.35 -21.96 33.88
N PRO A 117 8.07 -21.62 34.97
CA PRO A 117 8.43 -22.59 36.03
C PRO A 117 7.25 -23.37 36.64
N ASP A 118 6.09 -22.72 36.78
CA ASP A 118 4.88 -23.33 37.33
C ASP A 118 4.00 -24.01 36.26
N GLY A 119 4.36 -23.87 34.99
CA GLY A 119 3.65 -24.45 33.84
C GLY A 119 2.33 -23.76 33.50
N THR A 120 2.04 -22.58 34.06
CA THR A 120 0.75 -21.90 33.86
C THR A 120 0.73 -20.94 32.66
N TYR A 121 1.91 -20.57 32.19
CA TYR A 121 2.12 -19.66 31.06
C TYR A 121 3.11 -20.25 30.06
N THR A 122 2.84 -20.05 28.77
CA THR A 122 3.72 -20.39 27.65
C THR A 122 3.84 -19.22 26.68
N ASP A 123 4.96 -19.17 25.99
CA ASP A 123 5.12 -18.37 24.77
C ASP A 123 5.58 -19.29 23.64
N THR A 124 4.89 -19.25 22.52
CA THR A 124 5.11 -20.20 21.42
C THR A 124 5.33 -19.47 20.12
N VAL A 125 6.45 -19.76 19.47
CA VAL A 125 6.67 -19.41 18.07
C VAL A 125 6.39 -20.65 17.23
N LEU A 126 5.36 -20.60 16.41
CA LEU A 126 5.14 -21.57 15.34
C LEU A 126 5.61 -20.94 14.03
N TYR A 127 6.44 -21.65 13.28
CA TYR A 127 6.92 -21.22 11.97
C TYR A 127 6.66 -22.33 10.96
N ASP A 128 6.58 -21.94 9.69
CA ASP A 128 6.11 -22.77 8.57
C ASP A 128 4.63 -23.17 8.61
N ALA A 129 4.11 -23.45 7.42
CA ALA A 129 2.77 -23.99 7.22
C ALA A 129 2.82 -25.10 6.13
N PRO A 130 1.95 -26.13 6.19
CA PRO A 130 0.78 -26.27 7.07
C PRO A 130 1.05 -27.04 8.40
N ASN A 131 0.22 -26.79 9.42
CA ASN A 131 0.28 -27.43 10.74
C ASN A 131 -0.39 -28.82 10.77
N ILE A 132 0.21 -29.79 10.07
CA ILE A 132 -0.39 -31.12 9.92
C ILE A 132 -0.44 -31.94 11.22
N TYR A 133 0.49 -31.68 12.15
CA TYR A 133 0.57 -32.38 13.43
C TYR A 133 -0.19 -31.69 14.56
N GLN A 134 -0.88 -30.59 14.26
CA GLN A 134 -1.68 -29.84 15.24
C GLN A 134 -0.84 -29.39 16.44
N LEU A 135 0.37 -28.90 16.19
CA LEU A 135 1.17 -28.22 17.21
C LEU A 135 0.31 -27.11 17.82
N LEU A 136 0.34 -27.03 19.14
CA LEU A 136 -0.53 -26.14 19.90
C LEU A 136 0.05 -24.71 19.93
N ASP A 137 -0.80 -23.71 20.12
CA ASP A 137 -0.45 -22.35 20.47
C ASP A 137 -0.42 -22.16 22.00
N ASP A 138 -0.29 -20.93 22.48
CA ASP A 138 -0.26 -20.58 23.91
C ASP A 138 -1.60 -20.76 24.64
N HIS A 139 -2.68 -21.03 23.90
CA HIS A 139 -4.01 -21.30 24.43
C HIS A 139 -4.33 -22.80 24.41
N ASP A 140 -3.32 -23.65 24.23
CA ASP A 140 -3.45 -25.11 24.09
C ASP A 140 -4.41 -25.52 22.94
N CYS A 141 -4.53 -24.68 21.91
CA CYS A 141 -5.31 -24.94 20.70
C CYS A 141 -4.37 -25.20 19.52
N PRO A 142 -4.74 -26.00 18.50
CA PRO A 142 -3.92 -26.12 17.29
C PRO A 142 -3.66 -24.75 16.68
N GLY A 143 -2.39 -24.38 16.52
CA GLY A 143 -2.00 -23.07 16.02
C GLY A 143 -2.43 -22.86 14.57
N VAL A 144 -2.83 -21.62 14.27
CA VAL A 144 -3.36 -21.19 12.97
C VAL A 144 -2.61 -20.02 12.34
N ASN A 145 -1.74 -19.37 13.10
CA ASN A 145 -0.89 -18.30 12.62
C ASN A 145 0.58 -18.74 12.73
N PHE A 146 1.36 -18.47 11.70
CA PHE A 146 2.72 -18.98 11.57
C PHE A 146 3.66 -17.85 11.19
N ALA A 147 4.78 -17.75 11.90
CA ALA A 147 5.90 -16.94 11.47
C ALA A 147 6.44 -17.47 10.13
N PRO A 148 7.07 -16.61 9.32
CA PRO A 148 7.67 -17.02 8.05
C PRO A 148 8.80 -18.03 8.25
N ASP A 149 9.06 -18.85 7.24
CA ASP A 149 10.32 -19.60 7.15
C ASP A 149 11.47 -18.65 6.79
N VAL A 150 12.65 -18.88 7.35
CA VAL A 150 13.83 -18.04 7.15
C VAL A 150 14.99 -18.86 6.58
N PRO A 151 15.80 -18.27 5.67
CA PRO A 151 16.97 -18.97 5.13
C PRO A 151 18.03 -19.27 6.19
N ALA A 152 18.86 -20.30 5.96
CA ALA A 152 20.03 -20.58 6.78
C ALA A 152 20.88 -19.32 7.06
N GLY A 153 21.19 -19.09 8.33
CA GLY A 153 21.92 -17.93 8.83
C GLY A 153 21.07 -16.76 9.28
N TYR A 154 19.75 -16.80 9.03
CA TYR A 154 18.80 -15.82 9.53
C TYR A 154 18.30 -16.24 10.91
N SER A 155 17.63 -15.32 11.59
CA SER A 155 16.82 -15.59 12.77
C SER A 155 15.37 -15.21 12.50
N LEU A 156 14.46 -15.75 13.31
CA LEU A 156 13.14 -15.18 13.50
C LEU A 156 13.19 -14.23 14.69
N ALA A 157 13.05 -12.94 14.42
CA ALA A 157 13.06 -11.88 15.42
C ALA A 157 11.64 -11.34 15.60
N ARG A 158 11.24 -11.05 16.84
CA ARG A 158 10.04 -10.25 17.08
C ARG A 158 10.22 -8.86 16.46
N ILE A 159 9.18 -8.32 15.83
CA ILE A 159 9.21 -7.01 15.15
C ILE A 159 9.58 -5.84 16.05
N TYR A 160 9.38 -6.00 17.36
CA TYR A 160 9.78 -5.08 18.42
C TYR A 160 10.00 -5.92 19.68
N ASP A 161 10.99 -5.57 20.49
CA ASP A 161 11.32 -6.35 21.69
C ASP A 161 10.12 -6.56 22.61
N GLY A 162 9.78 -7.82 22.84
CA GLY A 162 8.64 -8.21 23.65
C GLY A 162 7.25 -7.89 23.08
N TRP A 163 7.16 -7.56 21.79
CA TRP A 163 5.87 -7.38 21.10
C TRP A 163 5.17 -8.71 20.88
N ASP A 164 4.06 -8.92 21.57
CA ASP A 164 3.36 -10.20 21.63
C ASP A 164 1.85 -10.01 21.53
N THR A 165 1.29 -10.40 20.39
CA THR A 165 -0.15 -10.32 20.08
C THR A 165 -0.81 -11.69 20.03
N ASP A 166 -0.09 -12.73 20.46
CA ASP A 166 -0.43 -14.15 20.29
C ASP A 166 -0.61 -14.53 18.80
N ASN A 167 0.07 -13.82 17.89
CA ASN A 167 -0.02 -14.04 16.46
C ASN A 167 1.38 -14.02 15.81
N CYS A 168 1.95 -15.22 15.64
CA CYS A 168 3.30 -15.39 15.09
C CYS A 168 3.49 -14.78 13.69
N GLU A 169 2.43 -14.71 12.85
CA GLU A 169 2.50 -14.13 11.50
C GLU A 169 2.79 -12.62 11.55
N THR A 170 2.26 -11.93 12.56
CA THR A 170 2.43 -10.49 12.71
C THR A 170 3.50 -10.11 13.71
N ASP A 171 3.87 -11.01 14.62
CA ASP A 171 4.81 -10.73 15.69
C ASP A 171 6.27 -10.96 15.28
N PHE A 172 6.53 -11.83 14.29
CA PHE A 172 7.89 -12.22 13.89
C PHE A 172 8.21 -11.89 12.43
N ILE A 173 9.48 -11.56 12.18
CA ILE A 173 10.04 -11.31 10.85
C ILE A 173 11.34 -12.09 10.64
N PRO A 174 11.72 -12.39 9.38
CA PRO A 174 13.04 -12.86 9.05
C PRO A 174 14.07 -11.75 9.29
N GLU A 175 15.07 -12.02 10.13
CA GLU A 175 16.18 -11.11 10.39
C GLU A 175 17.46 -11.65 9.73
N ALA A 176 17.98 -10.87 8.78
CA ALA A 176 19.17 -11.21 8.00
C ALA A 176 20.48 -10.93 8.75
N GLN A 177 20.41 -10.10 9.80
CA GLN A 177 21.52 -9.75 10.68
C GLN A 177 21.11 -10.03 12.13
N PRO A 178 21.09 -11.31 12.55
CA PRO A 178 20.60 -11.69 13.86
C PRO A 178 21.26 -10.92 15.00
N THR A 179 20.50 -10.66 16.07
CA THR A 179 20.90 -9.80 17.20
C THR A 179 21.08 -10.53 18.53
N PRO A 180 21.83 -11.65 18.61
CA PRO A 180 21.89 -12.48 19.81
C PRO A 180 22.44 -11.72 21.02
N GLY A 181 21.59 -11.52 22.03
CA GLY A 181 21.90 -10.81 23.28
C GLY A 181 21.75 -9.29 23.20
N LEU A 182 21.20 -8.77 22.10
CA LEU A 182 20.97 -7.35 21.83
C LEU A 182 19.49 -7.09 21.55
N ALA A 183 19.10 -5.81 21.47
CA ALA A 183 17.74 -5.46 21.05
C ALA A 183 17.53 -5.81 19.57
N ASN A 184 16.33 -6.30 19.24
CA ASN A 184 15.94 -6.56 17.86
C ASN A 184 15.98 -5.26 17.04
N ARG A 185 16.29 -5.39 15.76
CA ARG A 185 16.31 -4.24 14.83
C ARG A 185 14.87 -3.79 14.56
N LEU A 186 14.69 -2.47 14.52
CA LEU A 186 13.38 -1.88 14.29
C LEU A 186 13.23 -1.43 12.85
N HIS A 187 12.49 -2.21 12.08
CA HIS A 187 12.18 -1.91 10.69
C HIS A 187 11.02 -0.91 10.62
N CYS A 188 11.36 0.37 10.44
CA CYS A 188 10.38 1.45 10.26
C CYS A 188 10.34 1.89 8.78
N ASP A 189 9.15 2.02 8.21
CA ASP A 189 8.87 2.43 6.84
C ASP A 189 8.65 3.96 6.79
N TYR A 190 9.59 4.67 6.18
CA TYR A 190 9.66 6.13 6.15
C TYR A 190 9.42 6.69 4.76
N ALA A 191 8.18 6.98 4.39
CA ALA A 191 7.85 7.43 3.04
C ALA A 191 8.01 8.95 2.81
N LEU A 192 8.37 9.32 1.57
CA LEU A 192 8.21 10.67 1.04
C LEU A 192 6.76 10.94 0.63
N GLY A 193 6.23 12.08 1.04
CA GLY A 193 4.85 12.51 0.78
C GLY A 193 4.74 13.69 -0.18
N THR A 194 3.64 14.44 -0.05
CA THR A 194 3.39 15.65 -0.84
C THR A 194 4.48 16.70 -0.64
N TYR A 195 4.75 17.48 -1.68
CA TYR A 195 5.68 18.60 -1.62
C TYR A 195 5.09 19.87 -2.23
N ASN A 196 5.57 21.03 -1.78
CA ASN A 196 5.39 22.33 -2.40
C ASN A 196 6.76 22.90 -2.70
N ILE A 197 6.91 23.56 -3.84
CA ILE A 197 8.17 24.18 -4.22
C ILE A 197 7.95 25.61 -4.68
N LEU A 198 8.74 26.52 -4.13
CA LEU A 198 8.83 27.91 -4.56
C LEU A 198 10.22 28.13 -5.14
N GLN A 199 10.27 28.61 -6.37
CA GLN A 199 11.53 28.91 -7.04
C GLN A 199 11.56 30.37 -7.46
N GLU A 200 12.58 31.09 -7.02
CA GLU A 200 12.89 32.44 -7.46
C GLU A 200 14.33 32.46 -8.00
N ASN A 201 14.46 32.58 -9.33
CA ASN A 201 15.74 32.41 -10.03
C ASN A 201 16.36 31.03 -9.75
N ASN A 202 17.57 31.02 -9.17
CA ASN A 202 18.27 29.79 -8.77
C ASN A 202 18.00 29.40 -7.32
N SER A 203 17.22 30.18 -6.56
CA SER A 203 16.89 29.87 -5.18
C SER A 203 15.61 29.04 -5.15
N VAL A 204 15.65 27.91 -4.44
CA VAL A 204 14.51 27.03 -4.22
C VAL A 204 14.20 26.97 -2.73
N GLU A 205 12.93 27.03 -2.41
CA GLU A 205 12.36 26.66 -1.12
C GLU A 205 11.45 25.45 -1.34
N LEU A 206 11.85 24.31 -0.78
CA LEU A 206 11.11 23.05 -0.84
C LEU A 206 10.47 22.78 0.52
N ASP A 207 9.16 22.68 0.55
CA ASP A 207 8.37 22.21 1.69
C ASP A 207 7.89 20.79 1.40
N LEU A 208 8.40 19.81 2.16
CA LEU A 208 8.24 18.39 1.92
C LEU A 208 7.62 17.70 3.14
N CYS A 209 6.61 16.87 2.90
CA CYS A 209 6.04 16.00 3.92
C CYS A 209 6.80 14.66 3.96
N LEU A 210 7.22 14.23 5.14
CA LEU A 210 7.78 12.91 5.43
C LEU A 210 6.81 12.17 6.36
N ARG A 211 6.71 10.85 6.24
CA ARG A 211 5.77 10.08 7.06
C ARG A 211 6.40 8.80 7.59
N ASN A 212 6.10 8.46 8.84
CA ASN A 212 6.35 7.13 9.38
C ASN A 212 5.08 6.29 9.20
N LEU A 213 5.15 5.24 8.37
CA LEU A 213 4.03 4.35 8.09
C LEU A 213 3.93 3.20 9.10
N SER A 214 4.97 3.00 9.91
CA SER A 214 5.04 1.94 10.90
C SER A 214 4.31 2.28 12.20
N PRO A 215 3.87 1.26 12.97
CA PRO A 215 3.29 1.44 14.29
C PRO A 215 4.33 1.71 15.39
N PHE A 216 5.60 1.89 15.02
CA PHE A 216 6.74 2.08 15.92
C PHE A 216 7.47 3.39 15.63
N VAL A 217 8.31 3.82 16.58
CA VAL A 217 9.19 4.98 16.40
C VAL A 217 10.61 4.46 16.21
N PRO A 218 11.35 4.89 15.17
CA PRO A 218 12.72 4.43 14.99
C PRO A 218 13.64 4.96 16.09
N LEU A 219 14.70 4.20 16.38
CA LEU A 219 15.71 4.59 17.39
C LEU A 219 16.68 5.64 16.85
N LEU A 220 16.89 5.65 15.54
CA LEU A 220 17.85 6.50 14.85
C LEU A 220 17.14 7.58 14.02
N SER A 221 17.86 8.67 13.77
CA SER A 221 17.39 9.71 12.85
C SER A 221 17.54 9.23 11.41
N ALA A 222 16.57 9.57 10.57
CA ALA A 222 16.71 9.40 9.12
C ALA A 222 17.55 10.54 8.53
N GLU A 223 18.03 10.36 7.31
CA GLU A 223 18.78 11.35 6.55
C GLU A 223 18.04 11.72 5.27
N LEU A 224 17.67 12.99 5.15
CA LEU A 224 17.07 13.55 3.94
C LEU A 224 18.15 14.23 3.11
N THR A 225 18.31 13.81 1.86
CA THR A 225 19.26 14.40 0.92
C THR A 225 18.53 14.91 -0.33
N ILE A 226 19.01 16.03 -0.84
CA ILE A 226 18.56 16.60 -2.11
C ILE A 226 19.78 16.71 -3.01
N THR A 227 19.71 16.04 -4.15
CA THR A 227 20.76 16.06 -5.15
C THR A 227 20.24 16.55 -6.49
N GLN A 228 21.13 17.04 -7.34
CA GLN A 228 20.85 17.40 -8.72
C GLN A 228 22.02 16.93 -9.57
N ASN A 229 21.76 16.05 -10.55
CA ASN A 229 22.81 15.40 -11.34
C ASN A 229 23.91 14.77 -10.46
N ASN A 230 23.51 14.12 -9.36
CA ASN A 230 24.38 13.52 -8.34
C ASN A 230 25.24 14.50 -7.52
N ILE A 231 24.98 15.82 -7.61
CA ILE A 231 25.62 16.82 -6.74
C ILE A 231 24.70 17.10 -5.56
N LEU A 232 25.21 16.99 -4.33
CA LEU A 232 24.48 17.31 -3.11
C LEU A 232 24.20 18.82 -3.02
N LEU A 233 22.91 19.17 -2.88
CA LEU A 233 22.43 20.54 -2.75
C LEU A 233 22.01 20.86 -1.31
N ALA A 234 21.34 19.92 -0.65
CA ALA A 234 20.92 20.04 0.74
C ALA A 234 20.92 18.68 1.42
N GLN A 235 21.12 18.68 2.73
CA GLN A 235 21.13 17.50 3.58
C GLN A 235 20.60 17.89 4.96
N GLN A 236 19.74 17.06 5.53
CA GLN A 236 19.17 17.29 6.85
C GLN A 236 18.94 15.98 7.59
N ALA A 237 19.37 15.93 8.85
CA ALA A 237 18.99 14.87 9.77
C ALA A 237 17.53 15.06 10.20
N ILE A 238 16.75 14.00 10.09
CA ILE A 238 15.33 13.95 10.43
C ILE A 238 15.19 13.21 11.75
N ALA A 239 14.77 13.93 12.79
CA ALA A 239 14.51 13.32 14.09
C ALA A 239 13.42 12.23 13.98
N PRO A 240 13.42 11.20 14.85
CA PRO A 240 12.39 10.17 14.85
C PRO A 240 10.97 10.77 14.86
N ILE A 241 10.18 10.34 13.88
CA ILE A 241 8.78 10.70 13.65
C ILE A 241 7.95 9.65 14.39
N SER A 242 6.96 10.10 15.15
CA SER A 242 6.11 9.18 15.91
C SER A 242 5.37 8.20 15.00
N ALA A 243 5.01 7.04 15.53
CA ALA A 243 4.29 5.99 14.81
C ALA A 243 3.06 6.55 14.08
N GLY A 244 2.94 6.29 12.77
CA GLY A 244 1.85 6.77 11.91
C GLY A 244 1.81 8.28 11.64
N ASP A 245 2.70 9.07 12.25
CA ASP A 245 2.70 10.53 12.18
C ASP A 245 3.49 11.05 10.96
N SER A 246 3.40 12.36 10.73
CA SER A 246 4.09 13.05 9.63
C SER A 246 4.85 14.28 10.10
N LEU A 247 5.92 14.60 9.39
CA LEU A 247 6.74 15.78 9.62
C LEU A 247 6.85 16.58 8.33
N ARG A 248 6.55 17.88 8.41
CA ARG A 248 6.83 18.85 7.34
C ARG A 248 8.23 19.43 7.54
N VAL A 249 9.04 19.38 6.49
CA VAL A 249 10.40 19.89 6.47
C VAL A 249 10.51 20.94 5.39
N ASN A 250 11.08 22.10 5.73
CA ASN A 250 11.34 23.18 4.79
C ASN A 250 12.86 23.32 4.57
N LEU A 251 13.28 23.25 3.32
CA LEU A 251 14.68 23.33 2.90
C LEU A 251 14.84 24.44 1.88
N SER A 252 15.85 25.29 2.08
CA SER A 252 16.23 26.31 1.10
C SER A 252 17.63 26.03 0.57
N PHE A 253 17.77 26.00 -0.75
CA PHE A 253 19.05 25.74 -1.42
C PHE A 253 19.07 26.41 -2.81
N THR A 254 20.24 26.48 -3.41
CA THR A 254 20.39 26.97 -4.78
C THR A 254 20.65 25.84 -5.75
N CYS A 255 19.98 25.85 -6.89
CA CYS A 255 20.10 24.81 -7.90
C CYS A 255 19.91 25.39 -9.30
N ASN A 256 20.24 24.60 -10.32
CA ASN A 256 19.88 24.92 -11.70
C ASN A 256 18.48 24.39 -12.04
N SER A 257 18.06 24.51 -13.30
CA SER A 257 16.74 24.06 -13.78
C SER A 257 16.62 22.56 -14.05
N SER A 258 17.62 21.74 -13.73
CA SER A 258 17.51 20.29 -13.83
C SER A 258 16.63 19.73 -12.72
N PRO A 259 16.02 18.54 -12.88
CA PRO A 259 15.27 17.90 -11.81
C PRO A 259 16.11 17.68 -10.56
N LEU A 260 15.47 17.77 -9.40
CA LEU A 260 16.02 17.36 -8.11
C LEU A 260 15.70 15.88 -7.86
N THR A 261 16.63 15.18 -7.25
CA THR A 261 16.38 13.87 -6.64
C THR A 261 16.43 14.05 -5.13
N VAL A 262 15.30 13.81 -4.49
CA VAL A 262 15.15 13.75 -3.04
C VAL A 262 15.23 12.29 -2.62
N LEU A 263 16.06 12.00 -1.63
CA LEU A 263 16.21 10.67 -1.05
C LEU A 263 16.09 10.78 0.47
N LEU A 264 15.18 10.00 1.05
CA LEU A 264 15.06 9.79 2.49
C LEU A 264 15.69 8.43 2.83
N SER A 265 16.68 8.42 3.71
CA SER A 265 17.39 7.20 4.10
C SER A 265 17.19 6.97 5.59
N LEU A 266 16.52 5.88 5.94
CA LEU A 266 16.46 5.35 7.29
C LEU A 266 17.14 3.97 7.29
N GLU A 267 17.91 3.68 8.33
CA GLU A 267 18.50 2.35 8.49
C GLU A 267 17.38 1.32 8.64
N ASP A 268 17.48 0.22 7.90
CA ASP A 268 16.54 -0.92 7.92
C ASP A 268 15.11 -0.63 7.49
N ASP A 269 14.92 0.46 6.74
CA ASP A 269 13.65 0.72 6.09
C ASP A 269 13.25 -0.46 5.17
N PRO A 270 12.08 -1.08 5.41
CA PRO A 270 11.66 -2.26 4.65
C PRO A 270 11.16 -1.94 3.23
N ASP A 271 10.83 -0.68 2.90
CA ASP A 271 10.35 -0.27 1.59
C ASP A 271 11.13 0.93 1.02
N SER A 272 12.19 0.63 0.27
CA SER A 272 12.97 1.67 -0.41
C SER A 272 12.28 2.36 -1.59
N THR A 273 11.11 1.88 -2.06
CA THR A 273 10.48 2.41 -3.29
C THR A 273 9.79 3.75 -3.08
N ASN A 274 9.36 4.01 -1.84
CA ASN A 274 8.68 5.24 -1.44
C ASN A 274 9.66 6.30 -0.85
N ASN A 275 10.96 6.00 -0.87
CA ASN A 275 12.05 6.79 -0.29
C ASN A 275 12.73 7.75 -1.27
N VAL A 276 12.33 7.71 -2.55
CA VAL A 276 12.92 8.53 -3.62
C VAL A 276 11.83 9.34 -4.32
N LEU A 277 12.08 10.64 -4.47
CA LEU A 277 11.19 11.56 -5.18
C LEU A 277 12.00 12.38 -6.19
N LEU A 278 11.52 12.41 -7.44
CA LEU A 278 12.06 13.29 -8.47
C LEU A 278 11.18 14.54 -8.60
N ILE A 279 11.76 15.71 -8.32
CA ILE A 279 11.06 16.99 -8.41
C ILE A 279 11.54 17.74 -9.64
N PRO A 280 10.71 17.93 -10.68
CA PRO A 280 11.08 18.80 -11.79
C PRO A 280 11.16 20.26 -11.33
N LEU A 281 12.22 20.97 -11.73
CA LEU A 281 12.36 22.42 -11.53
C LEU A 281 12.09 23.12 -12.85
N ASN A 282 11.33 24.22 -12.80
CA ASN A 282 10.94 24.92 -14.02
C ASN A 282 12.14 25.66 -14.61
N SER A 283 12.55 25.23 -15.80
CA SER A 283 12.81 26.18 -16.90
C SER A 283 11.44 26.60 -17.45
N ASP A 284 10.93 27.75 -17.00
CA ASP A 284 9.75 28.47 -17.54
C ASP A 284 8.46 27.63 -17.76
N ILE A 285 7.46 27.75 -16.89
CA ILE A 285 6.13 27.18 -17.17
C ILE A 285 5.47 27.97 -18.32
N GLN A 286 5.43 27.38 -19.52
CA GLN A 286 4.18 26.99 -20.18
C GLN A 286 4.48 26.13 -21.44
N ASP A 287 3.78 25.00 -21.52
CA ASP A 287 3.32 24.32 -22.73
C ASP A 287 4.35 23.90 -23.78
N PHE A 288 4.75 22.62 -23.79
CA PHE A 288 5.13 22.01 -25.08
C PHE A 288 4.59 20.59 -25.30
N LEU A 289 4.60 19.70 -24.29
CA LEU A 289 4.07 18.34 -24.46
C LEU A 289 3.89 17.61 -23.13
N TYR A 290 2.69 17.09 -22.81
CA TYR A 290 2.42 16.35 -21.57
C TYR A 290 1.39 15.22 -21.75
N ILE A 291 1.38 14.26 -20.83
CA ILE A 291 0.39 13.17 -20.78
C ILE A 291 -0.94 13.74 -20.29
N ASN A 292 -1.99 13.64 -21.11
CA ASN A 292 -3.28 14.29 -20.87
C ASN A 292 -4.38 13.31 -20.41
N GLU A 293 -4.44 12.13 -21.00
CA GLU A 293 -5.46 11.13 -20.71
C GLU A 293 -4.89 9.72 -20.92
N PHE A 294 -5.32 8.71 -20.17
CA PHE A 294 -4.92 7.33 -20.45
C PHE A 294 -5.99 6.32 -20.03
N LEU A 295 -6.03 5.18 -20.70
CA LEU A 295 -6.87 4.03 -20.34
C LEU A 295 -5.98 2.80 -20.10
N ALA A 296 -5.71 2.48 -18.83
CA ALA A 296 -4.91 1.32 -18.44
C ALA A 296 -5.71 0.00 -18.41
N ASN A 297 -7.00 0.05 -18.03
CA ASN A 297 -7.82 -1.16 -17.85
C ASN A 297 -9.01 -1.19 -18.82
N PRO A 298 -8.82 -1.45 -20.12
CA PRO A 298 -9.93 -1.49 -21.08
C PRO A 298 -10.91 -2.64 -20.83
N GLU A 299 -12.15 -2.52 -21.30
CA GLU A 299 -13.07 -3.66 -21.31
C GLU A 299 -12.61 -4.76 -22.29
N ALA A 300 -13.12 -5.98 -22.13
CA ALA A 300 -12.77 -7.10 -23.01
C ALA A 300 -13.05 -6.75 -24.49
N GLY A 301 -12.05 -6.92 -25.34
CA GLY A 301 -12.11 -6.58 -26.77
C GLY A 301 -11.75 -5.14 -27.13
N ASN A 302 -11.44 -4.29 -26.14
CA ASN A 302 -10.84 -2.98 -26.33
C ASN A 302 -9.32 -3.02 -26.03
N GLN A 303 -8.64 -1.88 -26.20
CA GLN A 303 -7.19 -1.76 -26.01
C GLN A 303 -6.85 -0.61 -25.05
N GLU A 304 -5.64 -0.68 -24.51
CA GLU A 304 -5.00 0.44 -23.82
C GLU A 304 -4.60 1.54 -24.80
N TRP A 305 -4.54 2.77 -24.30
CA TRP A 305 -4.05 3.91 -25.06
C TRP A 305 -3.61 5.03 -24.10
N ILE A 306 -2.73 5.88 -24.61
CA ILE A 306 -2.26 7.08 -23.91
C ILE A 306 -2.47 8.27 -24.83
N GLU A 307 -2.96 9.37 -24.29
CA GLU A 307 -3.09 10.63 -24.97
C GLU A 307 -2.07 11.64 -24.46
N ILE A 308 -1.49 12.36 -25.41
CA ILE A 308 -0.55 13.44 -25.18
C ILE A 308 -1.15 14.72 -25.75
N TYR A 309 -1.03 15.81 -25.00
CA TYR A 309 -1.39 17.14 -25.46
C TYR A 309 -0.16 18.04 -25.57
N GLY A 310 -0.13 18.90 -26.58
CA GLY A 310 0.85 19.97 -26.70
C GLY A 310 0.37 21.11 -27.58
N GLU A 311 0.70 22.35 -27.20
CA GLU A 311 0.36 23.54 -27.99
C GLU A 311 1.30 23.76 -29.19
N GLN A 312 2.53 23.24 -29.13
CA GLN A 312 3.55 23.34 -30.18
C GLN A 312 4.45 22.11 -30.15
N ILE A 313 4.03 21.03 -30.80
CA ILE A 313 4.78 19.78 -30.81
C ILE A 313 5.84 19.83 -31.91
N ALA A 314 7.08 19.49 -31.57
CA ALA A 314 8.12 19.29 -32.58
C ALA A 314 7.94 17.91 -33.24
N GLN A 315 8.09 17.84 -34.56
CA GLN A 315 8.14 16.53 -35.23
C GLN A 315 9.35 15.75 -34.71
N GLY A 316 9.14 14.53 -34.24
CA GLY A 316 10.21 13.73 -33.66
C GLY A 316 9.75 12.39 -33.11
N THR A 317 10.73 11.58 -32.69
CA THR A 317 10.49 10.34 -31.96
C THR A 317 10.39 10.64 -30.47
N TYR A 318 9.36 10.08 -29.84
CA TYR A 318 9.09 10.19 -28.42
C TYR A 318 8.94 8.79 -27.82
N TYR A 319 9.14 8.69 -26.51
CA TYR A 319 9.05 7.43 -25.79
C TYR A 319 8.37 7.64 -24.44
N LEU A 320 7.54 6.67 -24.05
CA LEU A 320 7.10 6.48 -22.67
C LEU A 320 7.87 5.28 -22.11
N ALA A 321 8.62 5.52 -21.05
CA ALA A 321 9.36 4.50 -20.33
C ALA A 321 8.69 4.23 -18.98
N ASP A 322 8.53 2.95 -18.65
CA ASP A 322 8.18 2.50 -17.30
C ASP A 322 9.47 2.21 -16.50
N ASN A 323 9.34 1.66 -15.28
CA ASN A 323 10.48 1.21 -14.46
C ASN A 323 11.19 -0.05 -15.02
N SER A 324 10.69 -0.64 -16.10
CA SER A 324 11.31 -1.76 -16.80
C SER A 324 12.21 -1.28 -17.94
N THR A 325 12.83 -2.22 -18.67
CA THR A 325 13.59 -1.89 -19.88
C THR A 325 12.71 -1.73 -21.13
N SER A 326 11.40 -1.93 -21.02
CA SER A 326 10.43 -1.85 -22.12
C SER A 326 9.90 -0.42 -22.31
N GLN A 327 9.54 -0.04 -23.54
CA GLN A 327 9.14 1.32 -23.87
C GLN A 327 8.01 1.35 -24.92
N ILE A 328 7.09 2.30 -24.78
CA ILE A 328 6.17 2.68 -25.86
C ILE A 328 6.88 3.72 -26.72
N ARG A 329 7.17 3.40 -27.97
CA ARG A 329 7.83 4.30 -28.93
C ARG A 329 6.83 4.78 -29.97
N PHE A 330 6.85 6.06 -30.29
CA PHE A 330 5.96 6.66 -31.28
C PHE A 330 6.55 7.93 -31.89
N THR A 331 6.01 8.36 -33.02
CA THR A 331 6.43 9.57 -33.72
C THR A 331 5.28 10.56 -33.76
N LEU A 332 5.51 11.79 -33.30
CA LEU A 332 4.51 12.88 -33.37
C LEU A 332 4.80 13.81 -34.57
N PRO A 333 3.75 14.38 -35.20
CA PRO A 333 3.91 15.41 -36.23
C PRO A 333 4.21 16.78 -35.61
N ALA A 334 4.69 17.71 -36.45
CA ALA A 334 4.81 19.11 -36.06
C ALA A 334 3.42 19.78 -36.10
N ALA A 335 2.72 19.75 -34.98
CA ALA A 335 1.33 20.20 -34.86
C ALA A 335 0.97 20.59 -33.42
N SER A 336 -0.26 21.04 -33.20
CA SER A 336 -0.81 21.27 -31.87
C SER A 336 -2.07 20.43 -31.65
N GLY A 337 -2.35 20.08 -30.40
CA GLY A 337 -3.57 19.38 -29.99
C GLY A 337 -3.30 18.04 -29.31
N TYR A 338 -4.35 17.21 -29.31
CA TYR A 338 -4.39 15.90 -28.67
C TYR A 338 -3.94 14.82 -29.65
N PHE A 339 -3.03 13.95 -29.20
CA PHE A 339 -2.53 12.80 -29.94
C PHE A 339 -2.68 11.53 -29.12
N VAL A 340 -3.37 10.53 -29.67
CA VAL A 340 -3.70 9.28 -29.00
C VAL A 340 -2.82 8.17 -29.54
N ILE A 341 -1.94 7.65 -28.70
CA ILE A 341 -0.99 6.59 -29.00
C ILE A 341 -1.65 5.25 -28.65
N CYS A 342 -1.73 4.35 -29.63
CA CYS A 342 -2.32 3.01 -29.46
C CYS A 342 -1.71 1.98 -30.40
N GLN A 343 -1.96 0.69 -30.15
CA GLN A 343 -1.48 -0.42 -30.98
C GLN A 343 -2.36 -0.70 -32.21
N ASN A 344 -3.66 -0.37 -32.14
CA ASN A 344 -4.63 -0.69 -33.17
C ASN A 344 -5.60 0.48 -33.45
N PRO A 345 -5.26 1.41 -34.36
CA PRO A 345 -6.10 2.57 -34.68
C PRO A 345 -7.54 2.23 -35.07
N ASP A 346 -7.77 1.12 -35.78
CA ASP A 346 -9.11 0.70 -36.19
C ASP A 346 -9.97 0.26 -34.99
N ALA A 347 -9.39 -0.47 -34.05
CA ALA A 347 -10.07 -0.83 -32.80
C ALA A 347 -10.37 0.40 -31.93
N LEU A 348 -9.47 1.39 -31.92
CA LEU A 348 -9.70 2.67 -31.22
C LEU A 348 -10.91 3.39 -31.82
N LEU A 349 -10.95 3.55 -33.14
CA LEU A 349 -12.05 4.21 -33.86
C LEU A 349 -13.37 3.45 -33.77
N LEU A 350 -13.33 2.12 -33.68
CA LEU A 350 -14.54 1.34 -33.44
C LEU A 350 -15.15 1.65 -32.07
N ARG A 351 -14.30 1.88 -31.05
CA ARG A 351 -14.72 2.20 -29.69
C ARG A 351 -15.06 3.68 -29.51
N TYR A 352 -14.32 4.57 -30.17
CA TYR A 352 -14.43 6.02 -30.13
C TYR A 352 -14.51 6.61 -31.56
N PRO A 353 -15.67 6.47 -32.24
CA PRO A 353 -15.85 6.99 -33.60
C PRO A 353 -15.68 8.50 -33.74
N GLU A 354 -15.80 9.23 -32.63
CA GLU A 354 -15.61 10.68 -32.52
C GLU A 354 -14.13 11.12 -32.43
N CYS A 355 -13.19 10.20 -32.17
CA CYS A 355 -11.76 10.51 -32.15
C CYS A 355 -11.31 10.97 -33.54
N PRO A 356 -10.72 12.18 -33.69
CA PRO A 356 -10.20 12.63 -34.96
C PRO A 356 -9.12 11.68 -35.49
N ALA A 357 -9.29 11.18 -36.72
CA ALA A 357 -8.32 10.23 -37.29
C ALA A 357 -6.90 10.81 -37.39
N GLY A 358 -6.76 12.13 -37.57
CA GLY A 358 -5.47 12.82 -37.58
C GLY A 358 -4.79 12.95 -36.21
N SER A 359 -5.51 12.67 -35.13
CA SER A 359 -4.98 12.63 -33.75
C SER A 359 -4.46 11.24 -33.38
N ILE A 360 -4.74 10.20 -34.16
CA ILE A 360 -4.36 8.83 -33.80
C ILE A 360 -2.95 8.53 -34.28
N ILE A 361 -2.09 8.15 -33.34
CA ILE A 361 -0.70 7.79 -33.56
C ILE A 361 -0.56 6.28 -33.32
N LEU A 362 -0.10 5.56 -34.35
CA LEU A 362 0.24 4.16 -34.20
C LEU A 362 1.56 4.04 -33.45
N ALA A 363 1.57 3.28 -32.36
CA ALA A 363 2.78 2.97 -31.63
C ALA A 363 3.70 2.03 -32.43
N GLU A 364 4.99 2.34 -32.47
CA GLU A 364 6.04 1.52 -33.08
C GLU A 364 6.42 0.33 -32.18
N SER A 365 6.32 0.51 -30.86
CA SER A 365 6.45 -0.51 -29.83
C SER A 365 5.48 -0.22 -28.68
N TRP A 366 5.12 -1.24 -27.89
CA TRP A 366 4.20 -1.10 -26.77
C TRP A 366 4.68 -1.91 -25.56
N THR A 367 4.56 -1.32 -24.38
CA THR A 367 4.57 -2.00 -23.07
C THR A 367 3.19 -1.79 -22.45
N TYR A 368 2.66 -2.80 -21.78
CA TYR A 368 1.31 -2.71 -21.20
C TYR A 368 1.30 -1.76 -20.01
N LEU A 369 0.19 -1.04 -19.85
CA LEU A 369 -0.05 -0.18 -18.69
C LEU A 369 -0.52 -1.04 -17.52
N ASN A 370 0.20 -1.02 -16.41
CA ASN A 370 -0.13 -1.88 -15.28
C ASN A 370 -1.44 -1.43 -14.61
N ASN A 371 -2.38 -2.36 -14.43
CA ASN A 371 -3.66 -2.10 -13.78
C ASN A 371 -3.53 -1.85 -12.28
N ASP A 372 -2.47 -2.39 -11.65
CA ASP A 372 -2.21 -2.28 -10.22
C ASP A 372 -1.37 -1.03 -9.86
N GLY A 373 -1.04 -0.22 -10.87
CA GLY A 373 -0.31 1.04 -10.73
C GLY A 373 0.97 1.05 -11.56
N ASP A 374 1.36 2.24 -12.03
CA ASP A 374 2.53 2.41 -12.89
C ASP A 374 3.15 3.81 -12.75
N CYS A 375 4.42 3.91 -13.14
CA CYS A 375 5.16 5.16 -13.25
C CYS A 375 5.70 5.32 -14.66
N LEU A 376 5.08 6.19 -15.44
CA LEU A 376 5.39 6.46 -16.84
C LEU A 376 6.14 7.77 -16.97
N VAL A 377 7.22 7.77 -17.74
CA VAL A 377 8.02 8.95 -18.02
C VAL A 377 8.03 9.23 -19.52
N LEU A 378 7.45 10.36 -19.92
CA LEU A 378 7.45 10.86 -21.30
C LEU A 378 8.78 11.52 -21.60
N LYS A 379 9.43 11.10 -22.69
CA LYS A 379 10.78 11.51 -23.08
C LYS A 379 10.89 11.77 -24.58
N ASN A 380 11.91 12.55 -24.96
CA ASN A 380 12.41 12.68 -26.32
C ASN A 380 13.93 12.53 -26.35
N GLU A 381 14.57 12.80 -27.50
CA GLU A 381 16.03 12.71 -27.66
C GLU A 381 16.82 13.67 -26.75
N THR A 382 16.18 14.75 -26.27
CA THR A 382 16.82 15.79 -25.46
C THR A 382 16.63 15.60 -23.96
N GLY A 383 15.72 14.73 -23.53
CA GLY A 383 15.47 14.47 -22.11
C GLY A 383 14.03 14.08 -21.79
N THR A 384 13.68 14.22 -20.51
CA THR A 384 12.33 13.98 -19.98
C THR A 384 11.46 15.22 -20.17
N LEU A 385 10.20 15.00 -20.56
CA LEU A 385 9.21 16.05 -20.84
C LEU A 385 8.10 16.09 -19.79
N ASP A 386 7.63 14.93 -19.35
CA ASP A 386 6.56 14.81 -18.36
C ASP A 386 6.63 13.43 -17.67
N SER A 387 5.89 13.28 -16.56
CA SER A 387 5.76 12.01 -15.86
C SER A 387 4.37 11.85 -15.28
N LEU A 388 3.95 10.59 -15.15
CA LEU A 388 2.68 10.16 -14.60
C LEU A 388 2.95 8.99 -13.66
N ASN A 389 2.58 9.17 -12.40
CA ASN A 389 2.48 8.07 -11.44
C ASN A 389 1.01 7.87 -11.10
N TYR A 390 0.51 6.64 -11.17
CA TYR A 390 -0.85 6.31 -10.75
C TYR A 390 -0.89 5.00 -9.95
N PRO A 391 -1.64 4.95 -8.83
CA PRO A 391 -1.89 3.69 -8.12
C PRO A 391 -3.03 2.91 -8.79
N GLY A 392 -2.99 1.58 -8.68
CA GLY A 392 -4.04 0.72 -9.26
C GLY A 392 -5.44 0.97 -8.70
N GLU A 393 -5.52 1.47 -7.48
CA GLU A 393 -6.80 1.74 -6.82
C GLU A 393 -7.59 2.91 -7.45
N GLU A 394 -6.94 3.73 -8.27
CA GLU A 394 -7.59 4.78 -9.08
C GLU A 394 -8.12 4.25 -10.41
N ILE A 395 -7.74 3.03 -10.80
CA ILE A 395 -8.02 2.47 -12.11
C ILE A 395 -9.37 1.76 -12.11
N ILE A 396 -10.31 2.31 -12.87
CA ILE A 396 -11.64 1.73 -13.09
C ILE A 396 -11.70 1.12 -14.49
N LYS A 397 -12.13 -0.14 -14.56
CA LYS A 397 -12.25 -0.87 -15.84
C LYS A 397 -13.15 -0.12 -16.83
N GLY A 398 -12.61 0.17 -18.01
CA GLY A 398 -13.29 0.85 -19.11
C GLY A 398 -13.44 2.37 -18.92
N VAL A 399 -12.77 2.96 -17.93
CA VAL A 399 -12.81 4.39 -17.64
C VAL A 399 -11.38 4.93 -17.64
N SER A 400 -11.11 5.90 -18.52
CA SER A 400 -9.82 6.59 -18.57
C SER A 400 -9.65 7.56 -17.40
N ARG A 401 -8.40 7.92 -17.14
CA ARG A 401 -7.97 8.98 -16.24
C ARG A 401 -7.59 10.20 -17.06
N GLU A 402 -8.09 11.37 -16.68
CA GLU A 402 -7.90 12.64 -17.36
C GLU A 402 -7.16 13.63 -16.44
N ARG A 403 -6.16 14.31 -16.98
CA ARG A 403 -5.42 15.37 -16.28
C ARG A 403 -6.18 16.69 -16.41
N VAL A 404 -6.55 17.31 -15.30
CA VAL A 404 -7.26 18.59 -15.31
C VAL A 404 -6.60 19.61 -14.41
N LEU A 405 -6.70 20.87 -14.80
CA LEU A 405 -6.21 21.99 -14.02
C LEU A 405 -7.34 22.54 -13.15
N VAL A 406 -7.20 22.44 -11.83
CA VAL A 406 -8.13 23.01 -10.85
C VAL A 406 -7.34 23.96 -9.96
N ASP A 407 -7.73 25.23 -9.94
CA ASP A 407 -7.05 26.28 -9.17
C ASP A 407 -5.51 26.31 -9.38
N SER A 408 -5.09 26.18 -10.64
CA SER A 408 -3.67 26.10 -11.05
C SER A 408 -2.91 24.85 -10.58
N ILE A 409 -3.59 23.85 -10.04
CA ILE A 409 -3.03 22.55 -9.65
C ILE A 409 -3.47 21.49 -10.67
N SER A 410 -2.52 20.74 -11.18
CA SER A 410 -2.79 19.58 -12.04
C SER A 410 -3.24 18.40 -11.17
N ILE A 411 -4.45 17.91 -11.40
CA ILE A 411 -5.01 16.74 -10.71
C ILE A 411 -5.47 15.71 -11.74
N TRP A 412 -5.53 14.44 -11.32
CA TRP A 412 -6.10 13.37 -12.12
C TRP A 412 -7.53 13.07 -11.67
N GLN A 413 -8.43 12.92 -12.64
CA GLN A 413 -9.83 12.56 -12.40
C GLN A 413 -10.25 11.41 -13.30
N ASN A 414 -11.32 10.71 -12.93
CA ASN A 414 -11.94 9.72 -13.81
C ASN A 414 -12.75 10.42 -14.88
N CYS A 415 -12.71 9.89 -16.11
CA CYS A 415 -13.52 10.37 -17.21
C CYS A 415 -15.02 10.28 -16.89
N TYR A 416 -15.71 11.38 -17.11
CA TYR A 416 -17.16 11.53 -16.95
C TYR A 416 -17.92 11.29 -18.25
N SER A 417 -17.25 11.04 -19.37
CA SER A 417 -17.91 10.66 -20.61
C SER A 417 -18.60 9.30 -20.43
N ALA A 418 -19.83 9.19 -20.92
CA ALA A 418 -20.52 7.91 -21.01
C ALA A 418 -19.74 6.90 -21.87
N LYS A 419 -18.79 7.34 -22.71
CA LYS A 419 -17.93 6.46 -23.50
C LYS A 419 -16.77 5.88 -22.71
N GLY A 420 -16.48 6.36 -21.50
CA GLY A 420 -15.36 5.90 -20.68
C GLY A 420 -13.99 6.45 -21.12
N GLY A 421 -13.98 7.44 -22.00
CA GLY A 421 -12.81 8.20 -22.41
C GLY A 421 -13.15 9.27 -23.44
N THR A 422 -12.23 10.20 -23.64
CA THR A 422 -12.30 11.30 -24.61
C THR A 422 -11.11 11.36 -25.58
N PRO A 423 -10.63 10.23 -26.15
CA PRO A 423 -9.44 10.24 -26.99
C PRO A 423 -9.60 11.18 -28.20
N GLY A 424 -8.62 12.05 -28.36
CA GLY A 424 -8.51 13.09 -29.38
C GLY A 424 -9.41 14.31 -29.15
N LEU A 425 -10.06 14.40 -27.98
CA LEU A 425 -11.05 15.43 -27.64
C LEU A 425 -10.68 16.11 -26.31
N PRO A 426 -11.28 17.27 -26.00
CA PRO A 426 -11.10 17.88 -24.67
C PRO A 426 -11.61 16.96 -23.55
N ASN A 427 -10.87 16.93 -22.44
CA ASN A 427 -11.22 16.17 -21.24
C ASN A 427 -12.66 16.44 -20.78
N SER A 428 -13.28 15.40 -20.25
CA SER A 428 -14.65 15.44 -19.81
C SER A 428 -14.88 16.42 -18.66
N THR A 429 -16.07 17.04 -18.67
CA THR A 429 -16.53 17.90 -17.58
C THR A 429 -17.68 17.23 -16.85
N ILE A 430 -17.76 17.42 -15.54
CA ILE A 430 -18.91 16.97 -14.76
C ILE A 430 -20.16 17.64 -15.33
N PRO A 431 -21.23 16.89 -15.67
CA PRO A 431 -22.50 17.49 -16.02
C PRO A 431 -23.02 18.33 -14.85
N GLN A 432 -22.86 19.66 -14.92
CA GLN A 432 -23.19 20.59 -13.82
C GLN A 432 -24.69 20.59 -13.45
N THR A 433 -25.56 20.06 -14.31
CA THR A 433 -27.00 20.24 -14.19
C THR A 433 -27.70 19.32 -13.18
N GLU A 434 -27.08 18.27 -12.65
CA GLU A 434 -27.75 17.32 -11.73
C GLU A 434 -26.81 16.63 -10.72
N LEU A 435 -25.87 17.35 -10.10
CA LEU A 435 -25.19 16.77 -8.93
C LEU A 435 -26.22 16.50 -7.83
N PRO A 436 -26.27 15.29 -7.25
CA PRO A 436 -27.18 15.00 -6.17
C PRO A 436 -26.80 15.82 -4.92
N ALA A 437 -27.74 15.93 -3.98
CA ALA A 437 -27.44 16.57 -2.69
C ALA A 437 -26.24 15.88 -2.02
N PRO A 438 -25.38 16.62 -1.29
CA PRO A 438 -24.21 16.06 -0.63
C PRO A 438 -24.52 14.78 0.17
N GLY A 439 -23.65 13.77 0.03
CA GLY A 439 -23.78 12.45 0.64
C GLY A 439 -24.76 11.52 -0.09
N LYS A 440 -25.12 11.79 -1.35
CA LYS A 440 -26.05 10.95 -2.13
C LYS A 440 -25.44 10.46 -3.43
N VAL A 441 -25.98 9.32 -3.86
CA VAL A 441 -25.85 8.77 -5.21
C VAL A 441 -27.24 8.67 -5.83
N THR A 442 -27.36 9.02 -7.11
CA THR A 442 -28.59 8.98 -7.89
C THR A 442 -28.38 8.17 -9.15
N LEU A 443 -29.43 7.44 -9.53
CA LEU A 443 -29.44 6.61 -10.74
C LEU A 443 -30.31 7.24 -11.81
N THR A 444 -29.80 7.35 -13.03
CA THR A 444 -30.54 7.77 -14.22
C THR A 444 -30.31 6.80 -15.38
N GLY A 445 -31.11 6.91 -16.45
CA GLY A 445 -31.01 6.03 -17.62
C GLY A 445 -31.73 4.68 -17.51
N SER A 446 -32.40 4.39 -16.39
CA SER A 446 -33.29 3.23 -16.25
C SER A 446 -34.75 3.63 -16.56
N PRO A 447 -35.50 2.87 -17.41
CA PRO A 447 -35.09 1.64 -18.10
C PRO A 447 -34.17 1.87 -19.32
N CYS A 448 -33.15 1.04 -19.46
CA CYS A 448 -32.03 1.16 -20.42
C CYS A 448 -32.07 0.13 -21.54
N ASP A 449 -31.92 0.57 -22.79
CA ASP A 449 -31.70 -0.28 -23.99
C ASP A 449 -30.20 -0.35 -24.32
N ALA A 450 -29.50 -1.21 -23.57
CA ALA A 450 -28.04 -1.35 -23.65
C ALA A 450 -27.54 -1.72 -25.06
N LYS A 451 -28.33 -2.47 -25.83
CA LYS A 451 -27.97 -2.89 -27.19
C LYS A 451 -27.98 -1.75 -28.20
N LYS A 452 -28.70 -0.66 -27.91
CA LYS A 452 -28.63 0.59 -28.68
C LYS A 452 -27.54 1.55 -28.19
N GLY A 453 -26.74 1.11 -27.21
CA GLY A 453 -25.69 1.94 -26.60
C GLY A 453 -26.19 2.87 -25.50
N GLU A 454 -27.44 2.74 -25.04
CA GLU A 454 -27.89 3.42 -23.82
C GLU A 454 -27.10 2.90 -22.61
N LYS A 455 -26.88 3.75 -21.60
CA LYS A 455 -26.19 3.39 -20.37
C LYS A 455 -26.98 3.84 -19.15
N ILE A 456 -26.79 3.15 -18.04
CA ILE A 456 -27.29 3.58 -16.73
C ILE A 456 -26.19 4.39 -16.06
N ALA A 457 -26.52 5.58 -15.59
CA ALA A 457 -25.58 6.47 -14.92
C ALA A 457 -25.82 6.49 -13.41
N LEU A 458 -24.73 6.45 -12.66
CA LEU A 458 -24.67 6.55 -11.19
C LEU A 458 -23.89 7.81 -10.84
N THR A 459 -24.61 8.92 -10.68
CA THR A 459 -24.01 10.21 -10.31
C THR A 459 -23.93 10.32 -8.79
N TYR A 460 -22.77 10.72 -8.26
CA TYR A 460 -22.55 10.84 -6.82
C TYR A 460 -21.96 12.20 -6.45
N HIS A 461 -22.24 12.62 -5.21
CA HIS A 461 -21.66 13.79 -4.59
C HIS A 461 -21.49 13.53 -3.09
N PHE A 462 -20.25 13.52 -2.63
CA PHE A 462 -19.81 13.25 -1.27
C PHE A 462 -19.30 14.52 -0.60
N SER A 463 -19.34 14.54 0.72
CA SER A 463 -18.87 15.68 1.51
C SER A 463 -17.34 15.72 1.65
N SER A 464 -16.66 14.59 1.40
CA SER A 464 -15.20 14.48 1.51
C SER A 464 -14.56 14.65 0.13
N PRO A 465 -13.37 15.26 0.04
CA PRO A 465 -12.63 15.42 -1.22
C PRO A 465 -12.26 14.06 -1.85
N GLU A 466 -11.94 13.06 -1.04
CA GLU A 466 -11.52 11.72 -1.47
C GLU A 466 -12.37 10.64 -0.79
N ASN A 467 -12.79 9.63 -1.55
CA ASN A 467 -13.69 8.59 -1.11
C ASN A 467 -13.34 7.24 -1.76
N ARG A 468 -13.64 6.13 -1.07
CA ARG A 468 -13.61 4.77 -1.61
C ARG A 468 -15.02 4.35 -1.98
N ILE A 469 -15.19 3.77 -3.16
CA ILE A 469 -16.49 3.26 -3.61
C ILE A 469 -16.43 1.82 -4.13
N THR A 470 -17.48 1.07 -3.83
CA THR A 470 -17.73 -0.24 -4.44
C THR A 470 -19.13 -0.23 -5.04
N CYS A 471 -19.24 -0.62 -6.31
CA CYS A 471 -20.50 -0.63 -7.05
C CYS A 471 -20.69 -1.97 -7.76
N ASN A 472 -21.49 -2.85 -7.16
CA ASN A 472 -21.76 -4.19 -7.66
C ASN A 472 -23.17 -4.31 -8.23
N ILE A 473 -23.32 -5.06 -9.31
CA ILE A 473 -24.61 -5.30 -9.96
C ILE A 473 -24.98 -6.77 -9.81
N TYR A 474 -26.22 -7.04 -9.39
CA TYR A 474 -26.75 -8.38 -9.18
C TYR A 474 -28.05 -8.59 -9.96
N ASP A 475 -28.29 -9.82 -10.39
CA ASP A 475 -29.62 -10.23 -10.84
C ASP A 475 -30.57 -10.51 -9.66
N LEU A 476 -31.85 -10.75 -9.95
CA LEU A 476 -32.85 -11.07 -8.92
C LEU A 476 -32.63 -12.41 -8.20
N ARG A 477 -31.71 -13.25 -8.68
CA ARG A 477 -31.31 -14.49 -8.01
C ARG A 477 -30.13 -14.26 -7.06
N GLY A 478 -29.62 -13.03 -6.97
CA GLY A 478 -28.46 -12.69 -6.16
C GLY A 478 -27.12 -13.03 -6.81
N SER A 479 -27.11 -13.40 -8.10
CA SER A 479 -25.86 -13.66 -8.83
C SER A 479 -25.21 -12.34 -9.23
N LYS A 480 -23.92 -12.15 -8.90
CA LYS A 480 -23.14 -10.96 -9.30
C LYS A 480 -22.94 -10.98 -10.82
N ILE A 481 -23.36 -9.90 -11.49
CA ILE A 481 -23.29 -9.70 -12.94
C ILE A 481 -21.97 -9.03 -13.32
N CYS A 482 -21.62 -7.95 -12.62
CA CYS A 482 -20.36 -7.26 -12.77
C CYS A 482 -20.07 -6.38 -11.55
N SER A 483 -18.81 -5.95 -11.44
CA SER A 483 -18.39 -4.82 -10.62
C SER A 483 -18.10 -3.63 -11.55
N ILE A 484 -18.73 -2.49 -11.32
CA ILE A 484 -18.40 -1.24 -12.04
C ILE A 484 -17.20 -0.56 -11.37
N ALA A 485 -17.12 -0.64 -10.05
CA ALA A 485 -16.01 -0.13 -9.25
C ALA A 485 -15.82 -1.06 -8.07
N ASP A 486 -14.57 -1.38 -7.72
CA ASP A 486 -14.23 -2.28 -6.64
C ASP A 486 -13.23 -1.59 -5.72
N TYR A 487 -13.70 -1.11 -4.56
CA TYR A 487 -12.92 -0.33 -3.61
C TYR A 487 -12.11 0.83 -4.23
N ALA A 488 -12.64 1.42 -5.31
CA ALA A 488 -11.95 2.40 -6.12
C ALA A 488 -11.86 3.76 -5.43
N LEU A 489 -10.70 4.43 -5.54
CA LEU A 489 -10.51 5.81 -5.08
C LEU A 489 -11.16 6.79 -6.06
N VAL A 490 -12.01 7.68 -5.54
CA VAL A 490 -12.71 8.70 -6.32
C VAL A 490 -12.76 10.05 -5.60
N ASN A 491 -12.90 11.10 -6.39
CA ASN A 491 -13.08 12.47 -5.92
C ASN A 491 -14.44 12.68 -5.23
N ALA A 492 -14.70 13.89 -4.73
CA ALA A 492 -15.94 14.26 -4.07
C ALA A 492 -17.18 14.06 -4.96
N SER A 493 -17.06 14.19 -6.27
CA SER A 493 -18.18 14.06 -7.19
C SER A 493 -17.75 13.41 -8.49
N GLY A 494 -18.69 12.71 -9.12
CA GLY A 494 -18.48 12.09 -10.41
C GLY A 494 -19.67 11.26 -10.87
N VAL A 495 -19.46 10.52 -11.95
CA VAL A 495 -20.45 9.62 -12.52
C VAL A 495 -19.77 8.31 -12.94
N LEU A 496 -20.44 7.20 -12.66
CA LEU A 496 -20.09 5.88 -13.21
C LEU A 496 -21.18 5.41 -14.15
N TYR A 497 -20.80 4.64 -15.16
CA TYR A 497 -21.74 4.12 -16.14
C TYR A 497 -21.75 2.59 -16.16
N TRP A 498 -22.94 2.02 -16.16
CA TRP A 498 -23.13 0.63 -16.55
C TRP A 498 -23.66 0.54 -17.97
N ASN A 499 -22.92 -0.17 -18.82
CA ASN A 499 -23.28 -0.42 -20.22
C ASN A 499 -24.25 -1.60 -20.42
N GLY A 500 -24.78 -2.19 -19.34
CA GLY A 500 -25.68 -3.34 -19.42
C GLY A 500 -24.98 -4.68 -19.68
N CYS A 501 -23.65 -4.74 -19.65
CA CYS A 501 -22.90 -5.99 -19.82
C CYS A 501 -22.50 -6.62 -18.48
N ASN A 502 -22.23 -7.92 -18.50
CA ASN A 502 -21.53 -8.64 -17.44
C ASN A 502 -20.03 -8.36 -17.46
N GLN A 503 -19.28 -8.92 -16.50
CA GLN A 503 -17.82 -8.70 -16.35
C GLN A 503 -17.00 -9.10 -17.61
N ASN A 504 -17.53 -10.01 -18.43
CA ASN A 504 -16.92 -10.51 -19.66
C ASN A 504 -17.32 -9.70 -20.91
N GLY A 505 -18.07 -8.59 -20.75
CA GLY A 505 -18.51 -7.75 -21.85
C GLY A 505 -19.73 -8.26 -22.61
N THR A 506 -20.33 -9.38 -22.21
CA THR A 506 -21.57 -9.88 -22.83
C THR A 506 -22.78 -9.14 -22.25
N PHE A 507 -23.71 -8.71 -23.09
CA PHE A 507 -24.95 -8.08 -22.63
C PHE A 507 -25.71 -8.97 -21.64
N ALA A 508 -26.06 -8.39 -20.50
CA ALA A 508 -26.91 -9.03 -19.52
C ALA A 508 -28.34 -9.17 -20.09
N PRO A 509 -29.08 -10.23 -19.74
CA PRO A 509 -30.46 -10.41 -20.21
C PRO A 509 -31.37 -9.23 -19.88
N ARG A 510 -32.46 -9.04 -20.62
CA ARG A 510 -33.51 -8.10 -20.20
C ARG A 510 -34.02 -8.48 -18.82
N GLY A 511 -34.25 -7.50 -17.95
CA GLY A 511 -34.68 -7.78 -16.57
C GLY A 511 -34.44 -6.63 -15.60
N LEU A 512 -34.84 -6.88 -14.35
CA LEU A 512 -34.57 -6.01 -13.21
C LEU A 512 -33.25 -6.43 -12.56
N TYR A 513 -32.43 -5.45 -12.20
CA TYR A 513 -31.14 -5.61 -11.57
C TYR A 513 -31.06 -4.79 -10.29
N ILE A 514 -30.34 -5.33 -9.31
CA ILE A 514 -30.05 -4.68 -8.04
C ILE A 514 -28.63 -4.11 -8.12
N ILE A 515 -28.48 -2.83 -7.83
CA ILE A 515 -27.18 -2.18 -7.74
C ILE A 515 -26.90 -1.92 -6.26
N LEU A 516 -25.84 -2.55 -5.76
CA LEU A 516 -25.34 -2.35 -4.40
C LEU A 516 -24.17 -1.37 -4.45
N TRP A 517 -24.38 -0.19 -3.87
CA TRP A 517 -23.41 0.88 -3.77
C TRP A 517 -22.93 1.00 -2.33
N GLU A 518 -21.61 0.99 -2.15
CA GLU A 518 -20.95 1.27 -0.88
C GLU A 518 -19.98 2.44 -1.06
N ALA A 519 -19.95 3.36 -0.10
CA ALA A 519 -19.03 4.49 -0.10
C ALA A 519 -18.52 4.81 1.30
N GLN A 520 -17.26 5.20 1.39
CA GLN A 520 -16.59 5.61 2.63
C GLN A 520 -15.60 6.74 2.33
N ASN A 521 -15.32 7.61 3.28
CA ASN A 521 -14.19 8.54 3.14
C ASN A 521 -12.88 7.73 3.00
N ALA A 522 -11.95 8.18 2.16
CA ALA A 522 -10.69 7.47 1.89
C ALA A 522 -9.81 7.27 3.14
N SER A 523 -9.88 8.18 4.12
CA SER A 523 -9.22 8.08 5.44
C SER A 523 -9.94 7.14 6.43
N GLY A 524 -11.01 6.46 6.00
CA GLY A 524 -11.81 5.56 6.82
C GLY A 524 -13.06 6.21 7.40
N GLY A 525 -13.64 5.57 8.42
CA GLY A 525 -14.86 6.04 9.09
C GLY A 525 -16.14 5.34 8.63
N LYS A 526 -17.27 6.06 8.60
CA LYS A 526 -18.58 5.43 8.39
C LYS A 526 -18.79 5.00 6.94
N ILE A 527 -19.05 3.71 6.73
CA ILE A 527 -19.48 3.17 5.43
C ILE A 527 -20.97 3.49 5.22
N THR A 528 -21.28 4.07 4.06
CA THR A 528 -22.63 4.33 3.60
C THR A 528 -23.00 3.31 2.52
N ARG A 529 -24.08 2.56 2.76
CA ARG A 529 -24.62 1.60 1.80
C ARG A 529 -25.93 2.08 1.20
N LYS A 530 -26.09 1.90 -0.10
CA LYS A 530 -27.31 2.20 -0.86
C LYS A 530 -27.63 1.04 -1.80
N GLN A 531 -28.90 0.64 -1.79
CA GLN A 531 -29.43 -0.29 -2.77
C GLN A 531 -30.29 0.51 -3.76
N LEU A 532 -29.97 0.37 -5.04
CA LEU A 532 -30.67 0.98 -6.18
C LEU A 532 -31.20 -0.14 -7.08
N THR A 533 -32.15 0.19 -7.95
CA THR A 533 -32.69 -0.76 -8.92
C THR A 533 -32.66 -0.17 -10.33
N ALA A 534 -32.34 -1.02 -11.29
CA ALA A 534 -32.28 -0.66 -12.71
C ALA A 534 -32.94 -1.71 -13.58
N VAL A 535 -33.54 -1.28 -14.69
CA VAL A 535 -34.21 -2.15 -15.66
C VAL A 535 -33.47 -2.11 -16.98
N LEU A 536 -33.11 -3.28 -17.53
CA LEU A 536 -32.69 -3.41 -18.92
C LEU A 536 -33.90 -3.82 -19.78
N LYS A 537 -34.32 -2.94 -20.70
CA LYS A 537 -35.33 -3.21 -21.74
C LYS A 537 -34.57 -3.68 -22.98
N GLY A 538 -34.64 -4.98 -23.29
CA GLY A 538 -33.68 -5.64 -24.19
C GLY A 538 -33.92 -5.49 -25.69
#